data_AF-A0A1H0P1H0-F1
#
_entry.id   AF-A0A1H0P1H0-F1
#
_cell.length_a   1.000
_cell.length_b   1.000
_cell.length_c   1.000
_cell.angle_alpha   90.00
_cell.angle_beta   90.00
_cell.angle_gamma   90.00
#
_symmetry.space_group_name_H-M   'P 1'
#
loop_
_entity.id
_entity.type
_entity.pdbx_description
1 polymer ?
#
loop_
_entity_poly.entity_id
_entity_poly.type
_entity_poly.pdbx_seq_one_letter_code
_entity_poly.pdbx_strand_id
1 'polypeptide(L)'
;MTVNVGDQIHLLASMRVGHEVRHRGYTFTVDDELLDDSKDRDGNSWLDLVDDDQAQIERWSKVILARGACPESVTHWNGPGDTAGRDRAREDARLMALAITDPVERFEALQRTREVYGRKPTSTSLGYVPTYDPSGLL
;
A
#
# COMPACT_ATOMS: atom_id res chain seq x y z
N MET A 1 9.39 -24.09 -0.16
CA MET A 1 8.47 -24.90 -1.00
C MET A 1 8.33 -24.15 -2.31
N THR A 2 8.37 -24.80 -3.47
CA THR A 2 8.41 -24.08 -4.77
C THR A 2 7.04 -23.49 -5.10
N VAL A 3 7.02 -22.24 -5.56
CA VAL A 3 5.81 -21.57 -6.07
C VAL A 3 5.50 -22.05 -7.48
N ASN A 4 4.23 -22.37 -7.74
CA ASN A 4 3.76 -22.83 -9.03
C ASN A 4 2.76 -21.86 -9.65
N VAL A 5 2.60 -21.97 -10.97
CA VAL A 5 1.53 -21.29 -11.71
C VAL A 5 0.17 -21.70 -11.13
N GLY A 6 -0.69 -20.71 -10.90
CA GLY A 6 -1.98 -20.86 -10.24
C GLY A 6 -1.96 -20.66 -8.72
N ASP A 7 -0.79 -20.60 -8.09
CA ASP A 7 -0.70 -20.28 -6.66
C ASP A 7 -1.17 -18.85 -6.39
N GLN A 8 -1.92 -18.66 -5.31
CA GLN A 8 -2.26 -17.32 -4.83
C GLN A 8 -1.25 -16.85 -3.80
N ILE A 9 -0.87 -15.57 -3.91
CA ILE A 9 0.03 -14.90 -2.98
C ILE A 9 -0.54 -13.52 -2.68
N HIS A 10 -0.40 -13.09 -1.43
CA HIS A 10 -0.76 -11.74 -1.03
C HIS A 10 0.43 -10.99 -0.44
N LEU A 11 0.35 -9.66 -0.56
CA LEU A 11 1.36 -8.75 -0.08
C LEU A 11 1.09 -8.28 1.34
N LEU A 12 2.10 -8.41 2.19
CA LEU A 12 2.14 -7.83 3.54
C LEU A 12 2.81 -6.45 3.56
N ALA A 13 3.45 -6.03 2.46
CA ALA A 13 4.01 -4.69 2.29
C ALA A 13 3.93 -4.23 0.83
N SER A 14 4.30 -2.98 0.55
CA SER A 14 4.41 -2.51 -0.85
C SER A 14 5.61 -3.14 -1.54
N MET A 15 5.39 -3.69 -2.74
CA MET A 15 6.40 -4.31 -3.58
C MET A 15 6.05 -4.09 -5.05
N ARG A 16 7.05 -4.08 -5.93
CA ARG A 16 6.81 -4.16 -7.38
C ARG A 16 6.49 -5.60 -7.77
N VAL A 17 5.34 -5.81 -8.41
CA VAL A 17 4.91 -7.09 -8.97
C VAL A 17 4.70 -6.86 -10.46
N GLY A 18 5.50 -7.54 -11.30
CA GLY A 18 5.61 -7.22 -12.73
C GLY A 18 6.03 -5.76 -12.97
N HIS A 19 5.23 -5.01 -13.73
CA HIS A 19 5.49 -3.61 -14.06
C HIS A 19 4.88 -2.59 -13.07
N GLU A 20 4.09 -3.04 -12.09
CA GLU A 20 3.34 -2.14 -11.21
C GLU A 20 3.77 -2.25 -9.75
N VAL A 21 3.75 -1.12 -9.04
CA VAL A 21 3.88 -1.11 -7.58
C VAL A 21 2.53 -1.51 -7.00
N ARG A 22 2.53 -2.62 -6.26
CA ARG A 22 1.39 -3.13 -5.53
C ARG A 22 1.59 -2.88 -4.04
N HIS A 23 0.48 -2.85 -3.30
CA HIS A 23 0.47 -2.47 -1.90
C HIS A 23 0.01 -3.63 -1.02
N ARG A 24 0.22 -3.47 0.29
CA ARG A 24 -0.28 -4.41 1.29
C ARG A 24 -1.78 -4.68 1.07
N GLY A 25 -2.18 -5.93 1.22
CA GLY A 25 -3.55 -6.38 0.96
C GLY A 25 -3.80 -6.83 -0.48
N TYR A 26 -2.91 -6.51 -1.42
CA TYR A 26 -3.02 -6.98 -2.79
C TYR A 26 -2.80 -8.49 -2.86
N THR A 27 -3.71 -9.19 -3.53
CA THR A 27 -3.61 -10.62 -3.85
C THR A 27 -3.44 -10.77 -5.36
N PHE A 28 -2.55 -11.66 -5.78
CA PHE A 28 -2.37 -12.02 -7.18
C PHE A 28 -2.28 -13.55 -7.32
N THR A 29 -2.60 -14.02 -8.52
CA THR A 29 -2.37 -15.40 -8.94
C THR A 29 -1.08 -15.42 -9.75
N VAL A 30 -0.21 -16.38 -9.45
CA VAL A 30 1.05 -16.54 -10.18
C VAL A 30 0.73 -17.10 -11.57
N ASP A 31 1.12 -16.38 -12.61
CA ASP A 31 1.11 -16.85 -13.99
C ASP A 31 2.54 -17.10 -14.49
N ASP A 32 2.66 -17.64 -15.70
CA ASP A 32 3.97 -17.97 -16.30
C ASP A 32 4.84 -16.72 -16.48
N GLU A 33 4.24 -15.59 -16.86
CA GLU A 33 4.95 -14.33 -17.09
C GLU A 33 5.53 -13.79 -15.77
N LEU A 34 4.73 -13.76 -14.70
CA LEU A 34 5.18 -13.33 -13.39
C LEU A 34 6.24 -14.27 -12.80
N LEU A 35 6.11 -15.58 -13.03
CA LEU A 35 7.10 -16.54 -12.58
C LEU A 35 8.44 -16.33 -13.29
N ASP A 36 8.44 -15.96 -14.56
CA ASP A 36 9.68 -15.64 -15.28
C ASP A 36 10.27 -14.29 -14.87
N ASP A 37 9.43 -13.25 -14.78
CA ASP A 37 9.79 -11.92 -14.28
C ASP A 37 10.34 -11.96 -12.84
N SER A 38 9.98 -13.00 -12.09
CA SER A 38 10.43 -13.14 -10.72
C SER A 38 11.89 -13.53 -10.56
N LYS A 39 12.53 -14.04 -11.62
CA LYS A 39 13.89 -14.55 -11.58
C LYS A 39 14.90 -13.42 -11.72
N ASP A 40 15.97 -13.50 -10.95
CA ASP A 40 17.15 -12.66 -11.16
C ASP A 40 18.06 -13.23 -12.27
N ARG A 41 19.15 -12.51 -12.54
CA ARG A 41 20.17 -12.92 -13.53
C ARG A 41 20.82 -14.28 -13.25
N ASP A 42 20.76 -14.72 -11.99
CA ASP A 42 21.35 -15.96 -11.50
C ASP A 42 20.30 -17.09 -11.45
N GLY A 43 19.07 -16.80 -11.88
CA GLY A 43 17.95 -17.74 -11.96
C GLY A 43 17.16 -17.90 -10.65
N ASN A 44 17.48 -17.14 -9.60
CA ASN A 44 16.78 -17.24 -8.32
C ASN A 44 15.50 -16.42 -8.35
N SER A 45 14.38 -17.01 -7.93
CA SER A 45 13.11 -16.29 -7.86
C SER A 45 12.91 -15.63 -6.50
N TRP A 46 12.44 -14.39 -6.48
CA TRP A 46 11.97 -13.77 -5.24
C TRP A 46 10.69 -14.43 -4.69
N LEU A 47 9.94 -15.18 -5.51
CA LEU A 47 8.76 -15.94 -5.08
C LEU A 47 9.13 -17.18 -4.25
N ASP A 48 10.34 -17.72 -4.41
CA ASP A 48 10.80 -18.87 -3.61
C ASP A 48 10.88 -18.58 -2.11
N LEU A 49 10.91 -17.29 -1.75
CA LEU A 49 10.96 -16.81 -0.37
C LEU A 49 9.57 -16.75 0.30
N VAL A 50 8.48 -17.02 -0.43
CA VAL A 50 7.10 -16.83 0.08
C VAL A 50 6.82 -17.59 1.38
N ASP A 51 7.44 -18.76 1.57
CA ASP A 51 7.25 -19.61 2.75
C ASP A 51 8.47 -19.56 3.71
N ASP A 52 9.42 -18.63 3.49
CA ASP A 52 10.63 -18.45 4.30
C ASP A 52 10.72 -17.03 4.88
N ASP A 53 10.06 -16.81 6.01
CA ASP A 53 10.06 -15.53 6.72
C ASP A 53 11.46 -15.05 7.06
N GLN A 54 12.38 -15.96 7.42
CA GLN A 54 13.72 -15.59 7.82
C GLN A 54 14.52 -15.05 6.64
N ALA A 55 14.46 -15.72 5.48
CA ALA A 55 15.09 -15.24 4.27
C ALA A 55 14.47 -13.92 3.77
N GLN A 56 13.15 -13.74 3.93
CA GLN A 56 12.51 -12.45 3.65
C GLN A 56 13.02 -11.34 4.58
N ILE A 57 13.18 -11.62 5.88
CA ILE A 57 13.74 -10.67 6.85
C ILE A 57 15.20 -10.34 6.51
N GLU A 58 16.01 -11.32 6.15
CA GLU A 58 17.40 -11.06 5.75
C GLU A 58 17.50 -10.19 4.49
N ARG A 59 16.61 -10.42 3.52
CA ARG A 59 16.61 -9.68 2.24
C ARG A 59 15.97 -8.30 2.32
N TRP A 60 14.87 -8.17 3.05
CA TRP A 60 14.00 -6.99 3.04
C TRP A 60 13.78 -6.36 4.43
N SER A 61 14.38 -6.91 5.48
CA SER A 61 14.21 -6.52 6.89
C SER A 61 12.78 -6.66 7.42
N LYS A 62 11.91 -7.35 6.67
CA LYS A 62 10.51 -7.61 7.01
C LYS A 62 9.94 -8.70 6.10
N VAL A 63 8.89 -9.36 6.57
CA VAL A 63 8.08 -10.27 5.73
C VAL A 63 7.16 -9.44 4.84
N ILE A 64 7.20 -9.69 3.53
CA ILE A 64 6.42 -8.94 2.53
C ILE A 64 5.49 -9.82 1.69
N LEU A 65 5.71 -11.13 1.64
CA LEU A 65 4.87 -12.09 0.92
C LEU A 65 4.30 -13.10 1.89
N ALA A 66 3.08 -13.54 1.62
CA ALA A 66 2.50 -14.72 2.24
C ALA A 66 1.61 -15.45 1.24
N ARG A 67 1.59 -16.79 1.35
CA ARG A 67 0.79 -17.65 0.48
C ARG A 67 -0.71 -17.52 0.78
N GLY A 68 -1.52 -17.68 -0.25
CA GLY A 68 -2.98 -17.62 -0.20
C GLY A 68 -3.56 -16.22 -0.43
N ALA A 69 -4.89 -16.15 -0.45
CA ALA A 69 -5.62 -14.90 -0.52
C ALA A 69 -5.40 -14.03 0.72
N CYS A 70 -5.38 -12.72 0.54
CA CYS A 70 -5.27 -11.82 1.67
C CYS A 70 -6.52 -11.93 2.56
N PRO A 71 -6.37 -12.17 3.88
CA PRO A 71 -7.50 -12.17 4.81
C PRO A 71 -8.21 -10.82 4.83
N GLU A 72 -9.54 -10.81 4.92
CA GLU A 72 -10.34 -9.57 4.99
C GLU A 72 -9.98 -8.67 6.18
N SER A 73 -9.36 -9.24 7.22
CA SER A 73 -8.89 -8.50 8.40
C SER A 73 -7.62 -7.71 8.17
N VAL A 74 -6.93 -7.87 7.03
CA VAL A 74 -5.69 -7.16 6.74
C VAL A 74 -6.00 -5.74 6.25
N THR A 75 -5.60 -4.75 7.04
CA THR A 75 -5.64 -3.36 6.62
C THR A 75 -4.56 -3.07 5.59
N HIS A 76 -4.88 -2.26 4.58
CA HIS A 76 -3.96 -1.83 3.53
C HIS A 76 -2.78 -0.97 4.03
N TRP A 77 -2.79 -0.51 5.28
CA TRP A 77 -1.70 0.22 5.92
C TRP A 77 -1.11 -0.59 7.09
N ASN A 78 0.18 -0.40 7.36
CA ASN A 78 0.95 -1.22 8.31
C ASN A 78 0.66 -0.93 9.80
N GLY A 79 -0.07 0.15 10.10
CA GLY A 79 -0.45 0.51 11.46
C GLY A 79 -0.53 2.02 11.69
N PRO A 80 -0.72 2.47 12.95
CA PRO A 80 -0.71 3.87 13.31
C PRO A 80 0.64 4.51 12.96
N GLY A 81 0.65 5.53 12.09
CA GLY A 81 1.86 6.22 11.64
C GLY A 81 2.23 5.99 10.17
N ASP A 82 1.63 5.00 9.49
CA ASP A 82 1.74 4.80 8.03
C ASP A 82 0.82 5.77 7.28
N THR A 83 1.11 7.07 7.42
CA THR A 83 0.29 8.14 6.85
C THR A 83 0.24 8.06 5.32
N ALA A 84 1.33 7.65 4.68
CA ALA A 84 1.42 7.51 3.23
C ALA A 84 0.56 6.35 2.71
N GLY A 85 0.63 5.17 3.34
CA GLY A 85 -0.22 4.03 3.00
C GLY A 85 -1.70 4.33 3.24
N ARG A 86 -2.01 4.98 4.37
CA ARG A 86 -3.38 5.40 4.70
C ARG A 86 -3.93 6.44 3.72
N ASP A 87 -3.13 7.43 3.34
CA ASP A 87 -3.55 8.47 2.39
C ASP A 87 -3.79 7.90 0.98
N ARG A 88 -2.97 6.93 0.55
CA ARG A 88 -3.15 6.26 -0.74
C ARG A 88 -4.40 5.37 -0.75
N ALA A 89 -4.58 4.54 0.28
CA ALA A 89 -5.79 3.73 0.43
C ALA A 89 -7.07 4.58 0.49
N ARG A 90 -7.01 5.76 1.12
CA ARG A 90 -8.09 6.73 1.08
C ARG A 90 -8.37 7.24 -0.33
N GLU A 91 -7.33 7.56 -1.09
CA GLU A 91 -7.50 8.07 -2.46
C GLU A 91 -8.07 7.01 -3.39
N ASP A 92 -7.59 5.76 -3.32
CA ASP A 92 -8.13 4.66 -4.10
C ASP A 92 -9.62 4.41 -3.77
N ALA A 93 -9.97 4.37 -2.48
CA ALA A 93 -11.36 4.23 -2.04
C ALA A 93 -12.24 5.41 -2.51
N ARG A 94 -11.68 6.63 -2.51
CA ARG A 94 -12.38 7.82 -3.03
C ARG A 94 -12.60 7.72 -4.54
N LEU A 95 -11.61 7.30 -5.31
CA LEU A 95 -11.73 7.13 -6.77
C LEU A 95 -12.78 6.06 -7.12
N MET A 96 -12.78 4.93 -6.39
CA MET A 96 -13.81 3.90 -6.53
C MET A 96 -15.21 4.45 -6.21
N ALA A 97 -15.36 5.20 -5.12
CA ALA A 97 -16.64 5.82 -4.76
C ALA A 97 -17.10 6.81 -5.84
N LEU A 98 -16.19 7.59 -6.43
CA LEU A 98 -16.50 8.54 -7.51
C LEU A 98 -16.92 7.86 -8.82
N ALA A 99 -16.46 6.64 -9.07
CA ALA A 99 -16.84 5.85 -10.25
C ALA A 99 -18.27 5.28 -10.15
N ILE A 100 -18.91 5.31 -8.98
CA ILE A 100 -20.30 4.87 -8.79
C ILE A 100 -21.24 5.82 -9.52
N THR A 101 -22.09 5.28 -10.40
CA THR A 101 -22.99 6.05 -11.25
C THR A 101 -24.16 6.64 -10.44
N ASP A 102 -24.76 5.83 -9.57
CA ASP A 102 -25.87 6.26 -8.71
C ASP A 102 -25.39 7.32 -7.68
N PRO A 103 -26.01 8.52 -7.66
CA PRO A 103 -25.65 9.57 -6.71
C PRO A 103 -25.85 9.19 -5.23
N VAL A 104 -26.82 8.34 -4.91
CA VAL A 104 -27.10 7.91 -3.52
C VAL A 104 -26.01 6.95 -3.04
N GLU A 105 -25.73 5.90 -3.82
CA GLU A 105 -24.68 4.93 -3.50
C GLU A 105 -23.30 5.59 -3.46
N ARG A 106 -23.03 6.54 -4.37
CA ARG A 106 -21.79 7.34 -4.36
C ARG A 106 -21.67 8.15 -3.07
N PHE A 107 -22.75 8.77 -2.61
CA PHE A 107 -22.74 9.53 -1.35
C PHE A 107 -22.42 8.62 -0.16
N GLU A 108 -23.06 7.46 -0.06
CA GLU A 108 -22.80 6.48 1.00
C GLU A 108 -21.36 5.96 0.98
N ALA A 109 -20.84 5.63 -0.21
CA ALA A 109 -19.45 5.17 -0.38
C ALA A 109 -18.42 6.24 0.02
N LEU A 110 -18.69 7.50 -0.28
CA LEU A 110 -17.87 8.63 0.16
C LEU A 110 -17.93 8.84 1.68
N GLN A 111 -19.08 8.60 2.31
CA GLN A 111 -19.24 8.67 3.76
C GLN A 111 -18.48 7.55 4.46
N ARG A 112 -18.59 6.29 4.00
CA ARG A 112 -17.78 5.17 4.51
C ARG A 112 -16.28 5.44 4.40
N THR A 113 -15.84 5.98 3.25
CA THR A 113 -14.44 6.39 3.07
C THR A 113 -13.99 7.42 4.12
N ARG A 114 -14.84 8.39 4.47
CA ARG A 114 -14.53 9.39 5.51
C ARG A 114 -14.47 8.78 6.92
N GLU A 115 -15.33 7.82 7.21
CA GLU A 115 -15.37 7.13 8.51
C GLU A 115 -14.12 6.27 8.72
N VAL A 116 -13.71 5.51 7.69
CA VAL A 116 -12.54 4.61 7.76
C VAL A 116 -11.22 5.40 7.77
N TYR A 117 -11.08 6.39 6.89
CA TYR A 117 -9.79 7.06 6.67
C TYR A 117 -9.65 8.42 7.34
N GLY A 118 -10.73 9.02 7.85
CA GLY A 118 -10.75 10.37 8.41
C GLY A 118 -10.72 11.48 7.34
N ARG A 119 -10.86 12.73 7.78
CA ARG A 119 -10.75 13.92 6.90
C ARG A 119 -9.28 14.28 6.69
N LYS A 120 -8.88 14.56 5.45
CA LYS A 120 -7.57 15.19 5.17
C LYS A 120 -7.56 16.59 5.80
N PRO A 121 -6.57 16.96 6.63
CA PRO A 121 -6.42 18.35 7.02
C PRO A 121 -6.15 19.19 5.77
N THR A 122 -7.01 20.18 5.52
CA THR A 122 -6.94 21.07 4.34
C THR A 122 -6.10 22.32 4.57
N SER A 123 -5.38 22.42 5.70
CA SER A 123 -4.56 23.60 6.01
C SER A 123 -3.07 23.26 6.02
N THR A 124 -2.33 23.85 5.08
CA THR A 124 -0.89 24.09 5.15
C THR A 124 -0.65 25.59 5.24
N SER A 125 -1.20 26.26 6.26
CA SER A 125 -0.72 27.57 6.64
C SER A 125 0.52 27.39 7.50
N LEU A 126 1.71 27.48 6.90
CA LEU A 126 2.92 27.90 7.63
C LEU A 126 2.62 29.32 8.14
N GLY A 127 2.20 29.43 9.39
CA GLY A 127 2.02 30.72 10.04
C GLY A 127 3.36 31.43 10.06
N TYR A 128 3.58 32.33 9.10
CA TYR A 128 4.65 33.30 9.20
C TYR A 128 4.36 34.16 10.44
N VAL A 129 5.15 33.99 11.48
CA VAL A 129 5.20 34.93 12.61
C VAL A 129 6.28 35.94 12.25
N PRO A 130 5.95 37.19 11.89
CA PRO A 130 6.97 38.21 11.74
C PRO A 130 7.62 38.39 13.11
N THR A 131 8.88 38.01 13.27
CA THR A 131 9.66 38.42 14.44
C THR A 131 9.83 39.92 14.35
N TYR A 132 9.14 40.66 15.21
CA TYR A 132 9.37 42.08 15.43
C TYR A 132 10.79 42.24 15.98
N ASP A 133 11.69 42.88 15.23
CA ASP A 133 12.98 43.34 15.73
C ASP A 133 12.82 44.76 16.29
N PRO A 134 12.87 44.96 17.61
CA PRO A 134 12.81 46.29 18.23
C PRO A 134 14.10 47.11 18.06
N SER A 135 15.14 46.60 17.39
CA SER A 135 16.46 47.25 17.30
C SER A 135 16.58 48.21 16.11
N GLY A 136 15.56 49.04 15.90
CA GLY A 136 15.63 50.19 15.00
C GLY A 136 16.42 51.33 15.65
N LEU A 137 17.74 51.22 15.69
CA LEU A 137 18.63 52.33 16.05
C LEU A 137 18.92 53.15 14.78
N LEU A 138 18.31 54.34 14.72
CA LEU A 138 18.84 55.52 14.01
C LEU A 138 19.87 56.21 14.89
#